data_AF-A0A961MJ93-F1
#
_entry.id   AF-A0A961MJ93-F1
#
_cell.length_a   1.000
_cell.length_b   1.000
_cell.length_c   1.000
_cell.angle_alpha   90.00
_cell.angle_beta   90.00
_cell.angle_gamma   90.00
#
_symmetry.space_group_name_H-M   'P 1'
#
loop_
_entity.id
_entity.type
_entity.pdbx_description
1 polymer ?
#
loop_
_entity_poly.entity_id
_entity_poly.type
_entity_poly.pdbx_seq_one_letter_code
_entity_poly.pdbx_strand_id
1 'polypeptide(L)' 'PAPLATEALRGEGAVLVNAAGERFMLQVHPDAELAPRDIVARAVYSQTQAGKR' A
#
# COMPACT_ATOMS: atom_id res chain seq x y z
N PRO A 1 13.10 11.50 -7.81
CA PRO A 1 12.48 11.10 -6.52
C PRO A 1 10.98 11.42 -6.60
N ALA A 2 10.11 10.51 -6.15
CA ALA A 2 8.68 10.83 -6.07
C ALA A 2 8.43 11.75 -4.86
N PRO A 3 7.52 12.74 -4.96
CA PRO A 3 7.12 13.55 -3.81
C PRO A 3 6.45 12.67 -2.74
N LEU A 4 6.52 13.11 -1.49
CA LEU A 4 5.87 12.42 -0.38
C LEU A 4 4.34 12.59 -0.49
N ALA A 5 3.62 11.48 -0.58
CA ALA A 5 2.19 11.43 -0.32
C ALA A 5 1.95 11.29 1.20
N THR A 6 1.08 12.13 1.76
CA THR A 6 0.81 12.11 3.21
C THR A 6 0.06 10.85 3.63
N GLU A 7 0.36 10.35 4.83
CA GLU A 7 -0.34 9.23 5.47
C GLU A 7 -1.83 9.54 5.70
N ALA A 8 -2.20 10.81 5.86
CA ALA A 8 -3.58 11.22 5.99
C ALA A 8 -4.45 10.72 4.82
N LEU A 9 -3.90 10.57 3.61
CA LEU A 9 -4.64 10.04 2.47
C LEU A 9 -5.18 8.63 2.75
N ARG A 10 -4.39 7.75 3.38
CA ARG A 10 -4.85 6.41 3.76
C ARG A 10 -5.92 6.48 4.85
N GLY A 11 -5.76 7.40 5.80
CA GLY A 11 -6.77 7.68 6.84
C GLY A 11 -8.12 8.13 6.26
N GLU A 12 -8.09 8.91 5.19
CA GLU A 12 -9.27 9.39 4.44
C GLU A 12 -9.81 8.37 3.42
N GLY A 13 -9.29 7.14 3.40
CA GLY A 13 -9.81 6.05 2.57
C GLY A 13 -9.12 5.84 1.22
N ALA A 14 -7.95 6.46 0.98
CA ALA A 14 -7.15 6.12 -0.19
C ALA A 14 -6.74 4.65 -0.18
N VAL A 15 -6.79 4.01 -1.34
CA VAL A 15 -6.48 2.59 -1.53
C VAL A 15 -5.13 2.41 -2.22
N LEU A 16 -4.39 1.36 -1.82
CA LEU A 16 -3.16 0.98 -2.49
C LEU A 16 -3.45 -0.06 -3.56
N VAL A 17 -3.20 0.32 -4.81
CA VAL A 17 -3.35 -0.55 -5.97
C VAL A 17 -2.00 -0.85 -6.61
N ASN A 18 -1.86 -2.06 -7.16
CA ASN A 18 -0.67 -2.46 -7.91
C ASN A 18 -0.84 -2.16 -9.42
N ALA A 19 0.17 -2.47 -10.24
CA ALA A 19 0.13 -2.23 -11.69
C ALA A 19 -0.99 -2.99 -12.44
N ALA A 20 -1.52 -4.06 -11.84
CA ALA A 20 -2.67 -4.81 -12.36
C ALA A 20 -4.02 -4.25 -11.90
N GLY A 21 -4.02 -3.15 -11.12
CA GLY A 21 -5.23 -2.55 -10.55
C GLY A 21 -5.75 -3.28 -9.30
N GLU A 22 -4.98 -4.21 -8.73
CA GLU A 22 -5.42 -5.00 -7.58
C GLU A 22 -5.18 -4.22 -6.28
N ARG A 23 -6.21 -4.12 -5.44
CA ARG A 23 -6.11 -3.63 -4.07
C ARG A 23 -5.47 -4.68 -3.16
N PHE A 24 -4.14 -4.72 -3.15
CA PHE A 24 -3.38 -5.82 -2.56
C PHE A 24 -3.36 -5.82 -1.03
N MET A 25 -3.59 -4.68 -0.36
CA MET A 25 -3.52 -4.59 1.11
C MET A 25 -4.54 -5.45 1.84
N LEU A 26 -5.69 -5.76 1.19
CA LEU A 26 -6.73 -6.64 1.74
C LEU A 26 -6.21 -8.07 2.01
N GLN A 27 -5.18 -8.51 1.28
CA GLN A 27 -4.57 -9.82 1.45
C GLN A 27 -3.41 -9.82 2.47
N VAL A 28 -2.98 -8.63 2.90
CA VAL A 28 -1.81 -8.45 3.77
C VAL A 28 -2.20 -8.30 5.23
N HIS A 29 -3.21 -7.47 5.52
CA HIS A 29 -3.61 -7.15 6.89
C HIS A 29 -5.11 -6.86 6.95
N PRO A 30 -5.84 -7.27 8.01
CA PRO A 30 -7.27 -6.99 8.16
C PRO A 30 -7.63 -5.50 8.04
N ASP A 31 -6.80 -4.62 8.61
CA ASP A 31 -6.99 -3.16 8.54
C ASP A 31 -6.56 -2.54 7.19
N ALA A 32 -6.05 -3.33 6.24
CA ALA A 32 -5.63 -2.89 4.92
C ALA A 32 -4.76 -1.62 4.94
N GLU A 33 -5.16 -0.53 4.27
CA GLU A 33 -4.40 0.72 4.21
C GLU A 33 -4.27 1.45 5.57
N LEU A 34 -5.06 1.07 6.57
CA LEU A 34 -4.96 1.56 7.95
C LEU A 34 -4.03 0.71 8.82
N ALA A 35 -3.44 -0.37 8.27
CA ALA A 35 -2.43 -1.15 8.97
C ALA A 35 -1.21 -0.30 9.40
N PRO A 36 -0.44 -0.76 10.40
CA PRO A 36 0.80 -0.10 10.80
C PRO A 36 1.70 0.22 9.61
N ARG A 37 2.33 1.39 9.63
CA ARG A 37 3.12 1.92 8.52
C ARG A 37 4.23 0.97 8.05
N ASP A 38 4.84 0.23 8.96
CA ASP A 38 5.88 -0.75 8.64
C ASP A 38 5.32 -1.96 7.88
N ILE A 39 4.11 -2.42 8.20
CA ILE A 39 3.39 -3.46 7.44
C ILE A 39 3.08 -2.97 6.03
N VAL A 40 2.54 -1.75 5.91
CA VAL A 40 2.25 -1.12 4.61
C VAL A 40 3.54 -0.99 3.78
N ALA A 41 4.63 -0.52 4.38
CA ALA A 41 5.91 -0.36 3.69
C ALA A 41 6.49 -1.69 3.20
N ARG A 42 6.43 -2.75 4.03
CA ARG A 42 6.85 -4.10 3.63
C ARG A 42 5.99 -4.64 2.49
N ALA A 43 4.68 -4.41 2.52
CA ALA A 43 3.76 -4.84 1.46
C ALA A 43 4.07 -4.17 0.12
N VAL A 44 4.26 -2.84 0.12
CA VAL A 44 4.68 -2.07 -1.07
C VAL A 44 6.01 -2.57 -1.61
N TYR A 45 6.97 -2.85 -0.73
CA TYR A 45 8.26 -3.43 -1.12
C TYR A 45 8.08 -4.80 -1.76
N SER A 46 7.26 -5.69 -1.19
CA SER A 46 6.95 -7.00 -1.76
C SER A 46 6.31 -6.91 -3.14
N GLN A 47 5.35 -5.99 -3.36
CA GLN A 47 4.78 -5.76 -4.71
C GLN A 47 5.85 -5.30 -5.70
N THR A 48 6.78 -4.45 -5.26
CA THR A 48 7.90 -4.01 -6.10
C THR A 48 8.82 -5.16 -6.47
N GLN A 49 9.19 -6.02 -5.52
CA GLN A 49 10.03 -7.20 -5.78
C GLN A 49 9.34 -8.22 -6.69
N ALA A 50 8.02 -8.33 -6.60
CA ALA A 50 7.21 -9.17 -7.48
C ALA A 50 6.99 -8.58 -8.89
N GLY A 51 7.54 -7.40 -9.20
CA GLY A 51 7.34 -6.74 -10.50
C GLY A 51 5.93 -6.19 -10.71
N LYS A 52 5.16 -6.00 -9.64
CA LYS A 52 3.76 -5.54 -9.67
C LYS A 52 3.61 -4.04 -9.37
N ARG A 53 4.69 -3.26 -9.39
CA ARG A 53 4.67 -1.83 -9.06
C ARG A 53 4.25 -0.97 -10.25
#